data_AF-M6FCE3-F1
#
_entry.id   AF-M6FCE3-F1
#
_cell.length_a   1.000
_cell.length_b   1.000
_cell.length_c   1.000
_cell.angle_alpha   90.00
_cell.angle_beta   90.00
_cell.angle_gamma   90.00
#
_symmetry.space_group_name_H-M   'P 1'
#
loop_
_entity.id
_entity.type
_entity.pdbx_description
1 polymer ?
#
loop_
_entity_poly.entity_id
_entity_poly.type
_entity_poly.pdbx_seq_one_letter_code
_entity_poly.pdbx_strand_id
1 'polypeptide(L)'
;MEPEWVGRHPFPGPGLVVRMLAVEKEGTSEDQNVVDSYLATQGGLSGKILPIASVGVKGDRRSYANCVVLSDIGANWKTLDRVATHLSNQFSFINRVVLLPFETNVKKLNFQFTGMQLDKSCSDLLREADYAVESAIRRAGLYDKIWQMPVVLLPIGERKNEKSIVLRPVESQEAMTANFFPMERSLLQEIKNVVSKIGGIRYVFLDLTNKPPGTIEWE
;
A
#
# COMPACT_ATOMS: atom_id res chain seq x y z
N MET A 1 -20.18 -1.46 -27.79
CA MET A 1 -19.08 -1.79 -26.85
C MET A 1 -19.74 -2.46 -25.66
N GLU A 2 -19.27 -3.62 -25.21
CA GLU A 2 -19.88 -4.24 -24.02
C GLU A 2 -19.62 -3.36 -22.79
N PRO A 3 -20.57 -3.30 -21.82
CA PRO A 3 -20.43 -2.48 -20.61
C PRO A 3 -19.11 -2.71 -19.85
N GLU A 4 -18.58 -3.94 -19.90
CA GLU A 4 -17.32 -4.34 -19.28
C GLU A 4 -16.10 -3.58 -19.82
N TRP A 5 -16.14 -3.09 -21.06
CA TRP A 5 -15.02 -2.35 -21.68
C TRP A 5 -15.03 -0.87 -21.33
N VAL A 6 -16.21 -0.32 -21.03
CA VAL A 6 -16.40 1.13 -20.80
C VAL A 6 -16.22 1.49 -19.32
N GLY A 7 -16.49 0.55 -18.41
CA GLY A 7 -16.37 0.76 -16.96
C GLY A 7 -15.01 0.37 -16.35
N ARG A 8 -13.96 0.14 -17.14
CA ARG A 8 -12.68 -0.31 -16.55
C ARG A 8 -12.00 0.80 -15.76
N HIS A 9 -11.35 0.41 -14.66
CA HIS A 9 -10.46 1.31 -13.93
C HIS A 9 -9.38 1.83 -14.89
N PRO A 10 -8.97 3.10 -14.77
CA PRO A 10 -7.84 3.62 -15.54
C PRO A 10 -6.60 2.75 -15.34
N PHE A 11 -5.92 2.44 -16.44
CA PHE A 11 -4.65 1.72 -16.43
C PHE A 11 -3.55 2.66 -16.94
N PRO A 12 -2.43 2.81 -16.22
CA PRO A 12 -1.39 3.77 -16.57
C PRO A 12 -0.72 3.39 -17.90
N GLY A 13 -0.31 4.39 -18.69
CA GLY A 13 0.38 4.18 -19.98
C GLY A 13 1.64 3.31 -19.88
N PRO A 14 2.54 3.52 -18.90
CA PRO A 14 3.69 2.63 -18.63
C PRO A 14 3.31 1.23 -18.10
N GLY A 15 2.03 0.99 -17.82
CA GLY A 15 1.49 -0.28 -17.35
C GLY A 15 2.00 -0.71 -15.97
N LEU A 16 2.33 -1.98 -15.83
CA LEU A 16 2.71 -2.56 -14.53
C LEU A 16 4.05 -2.06 -13.98
N VAL A 17 4.89 -1.43 -14.81
CA VAL A 17 6.21 -0.95 -14.38
C VAL A 17 6.10 0.06 -13.25
N VAL A 18 5.11 0.96 -13.31
CA VAL A 18 4.84 1.97 -12.27
C VAL A 18 4.15 1.40 -11.02
N ARG A 19 3.92 0.08 -11.01
CA ARG A 19 3.37 -0.69 -9.90
C ARG A 19 4.39 -1.67 -9.32
N MET A 20 5.68 -1.54 -9.68
CA MET A 20 6.76 -2.38 -9.18
C MET A 20 7.85 -1.48 -8.55
N LEU A 21 7.78 -1.27 -7.24
CA LEU A 21 8.76 -0.44 -6.52
C LEU A 21 10.10 -1.15 -6.38
N ALA A 22 11.21 -0.55 -6.80
CA ALA A 22 12.53 -1.20 -6.74
C ALA A 22 13.57 -0.49 -5.86
N VAL A 23 13.17 0.51 -5.07
CA VAL A 23 14.12 1.39 -4.36
C VAL A 23 14.27 0.97 -2.89
N GLU A 24 15.46 0.52 -2.53
CA GLU A 24 15.86 0.27 -1.14
C GLU A 24 16.10 1.58 -0.40
N LYS A 25 15.56 1.69 0.80
CA LYS A 25 15.85 2.81 1.72
C LYS A 25 15.59 2.36 3.14
N GLU A 26 16.64 2.29 3.93
CA GLU A 26 16.53 2.05 5.37
C GLU A 26 16.10 3.33 6.10
N GLY A 27 15.19 3.18 7.07
CA GLY A 27 14.86 4.23 8.02
C GLY A 27 15.99 4.44 9.02
N THR A 28 16.16 5.66 9.53
CA THR A 28 17.10 5.92 10.62
C THR A 28 16.47 5.55 11.97
N SER A 29 17.30 5.37 13.00
CA SER A 29 16.79 5.12 14.36
C SER A 29 16.04 6.35 14.89
N GLU A 30 16.50 7.54 14.52
CA GLU A 30 15.88 8.82 14.84
C GLU A 30 14.48 8.93 14.22
N ASP A 31 14.34 8.62 12.93
CA ASP A 31 13.06 8.62 12.22
C ASP A 31 12.08 7.63 12.88
N GLN A 32 12.56 6.42 13.22
CA GLN A 32 11.74 5.41 13.88
C GLN A 32 11.30 5.85 15.28
N ASN A 33 12.18 6.52 16.05
CA ASN A 33 11.85 7.06 17.37
C ASN A 33 10.78 8.16 17.30
N VAL A 34 10.81 8.99 16.26
CA VAL A 34 9.78 10.01 16.00
C VAL A 34 8.43 9.36 15.70
N VAL A 35 8.40 8.36 14.81
CA VAL A 35 7.19 7.59 14.50
C VAL A 35 6.63 6.91 15.76
N ASP A 36 7.50 6.29 16.55
CA ASP A 36 7.12 5.58 17.77
C ASP A 36 6.53 6.51 18.83
N SER A 37 7.16 7.67 19.02
CA SER A 37 6.70 8.69 19.97
C SER A 37 5.33 9.23 19.59
N TYR A 38 5.09 9.48 18.30
CA TYR A 38 3.77 9.85 17.82
C TYR A 38 2.75 8.73 18.03
N LEU A 39 3.02 7.51 17.55
CA LEU A 39 2.07 6.39 17.61
C LEU A 39 1.71 5.96 19.04
N ALA A 40 2.64 6.10 19.99
CA ALA A 40 2.37 5.85 21.41
C ALA A 40 1.23 6.74 21.96
N THR A 41 1.04 7.95 21.41
CA THR A 41 -0.08 8.85 21.77
C THR A 41 -1.40 8.49 21.09
N GLN A 42 -1.40 7.50 20.19
CA GLN A 42 -2.55 7.14 19.33
C GLN A 42 -3.22 5.84 19.79
N GLY A 43 -3.39 5.67 21.11
CA GLY A 43 -4.19 4.59 21.68
C GLY A 43 -3.58 3.20 21.52
N GLY A 44 -2.25 3.09 21.66
CA GLY A 44 -1.55 1.79 21.59
C GLY A 44 -1.23 1.31 20.17
N LEU A 45 -1.44 2.15 19.16
CA LEU A 45 -0.92 1.87 17.82
C LEU A 45 0.61 1.76 17.84
N SER A 46 1.12 0.91 16.96
CA SER A 46 2.54 0.73 16.73
C SER A 46 2.80 0.63 15.23
N GLY A 47 4.02 0.93 14.83
CA GLY A 47 4.42 0.88 13.44
C GLY A 47 5.91 0.67 13.28
N LYS A 48 6.34 0.52 12.03
CA LYS A 48 7.73 0.31 11.65
C LYS A 48 7.98 0.97 10.29
N ILE A 49 9.14 1.56 10.09
CA ILE A 49 9.57 2.01 8.76
C ILE A 49 9.94 0.77 7.94
N LEU A 50 9.37 0.65 6.74
CA LEU A 50 9.73 -0.39 5.78
C LEU A 50 11.04 -0.01 5.07
N PRO A 51 11.89 -0.99 4.72
CA PRO A 51 13.17 -0.74 4.06
C PRO A 51 13.01 -0.42 2.55
N ILE A 52 12.10 0.49 2.22
CA ILE A 52 11.81 0.95 0.86
C ILE A 52 11.55 2.46 0.81
N ALA A 53 11.89 3.07 -0.32
CA ALA A 53 11.40 4.41 -0.66
C ALA A 53 10.12 4.32 -1.50
N SER A 54 9.22 5.27 -1.30
CA SER A 54 7.97 5.41 -2.04
C SER A 54 7.80 6.82 -2.60
N VAL A 55 7.15 6.92 -3.77
CA VAL A 55 6.87 8.21 -4.40
C VAL A 55 5.72 8.92 -3.70
N GLY A 56 5.91 10.23 -3.53
CA GLY A 56 4.89 11.18 -3.10
C GLY A 56 5.10 12.55 -3.77
N VAL A 57 4.15 13.46 -3.55
CA VAL A 57 4.17 14.83 -4.05
C VAL A 57 4.18 15.80 -2.86
N LYS A 58 5.15 16.71 -2.84
CA LYS A 58 5.24 17.79 -1.84
C LYS A 58 5.38 19.12 -2.58
N GLY A 59 4.31 19.93 -2.56
CA GLY A 59 4.18 21.08 -3.46
C GLY A 59 4.19 20.61 -4.92
N ASP A 60 5.04 21.22 -5.75
CA ASP A 60 5.12 20.93 -7.19
C ASP A 60 6.19 19.88 -7.56
N ARG A 61 6.83 19.24 -6.55
CA ARG A 61 7.94 18.30 -6.79
C ARG A 61 7.59 16.89 -6.34
N ARG A 62 8.08 15.92 -7.12
CA ARG A 62 8.16 14.51 -6.69
C ARG A 62 9.15 14.39 -5.55
N SER A 63 8.83 13.55 -4.58
CA SER A 63 9.69 13.21 -3.46
C SER A 63 9.76 11.68 -3.32
N TYR A 64 10.91 11.18 -2.85
CA TYR A 64 11.11 9.77 -2.51
C TYR A 64 11.44 9.70 -1.02
N ALA A 65 10.56 9.08 -0.24
CA ALA A 65 10.68 9.04 1.20
C ALA A 65 10.16 7.71 1.77
N ASN A 66 10.34 7.51 3.07
CA ASN A 66 10.03 6.25 3.74
C ASN A 66 8.54 5.89 3.64
N CYS A 67 8.28 4.59 3.67
CA CYS A 67 6.96 4.02 3.90
C CYS A 67 6.87 3.50 5.34
N VAL A 68 5.82 3.88 6.08
CA VAL A 68 5.54 3.35 7.42
C VAL A 68 4.45 2.31 7.36
N VAL A 69 4.68 1.13 7.93
CA VAL A 69 3.64 0.13 8.19
C VAL A 69 3.08 0.29 9.60
N LEU A 70 1.76 0.22 9.74
CA LEU A 70 1.02 0.22 11.01
C LEU A 70 0.55 -1.19 11.36
N SER A 71 0.55 -1.50 12.65
CA SER A 71 -0.14 -2.65 13.23
C SER A 71 -1.65 -2.46 13.20
N ASP A 72 -2.37 -3.55 13.00
CA ASP A 72 -3.82 -3.62 13.02
C ASP A 72 -4.33 -4.16 14.36
N ILE A 73 -4.54 -3.24 15.31
CA ILE A 73 -5.11 -3.54 16.63
C ILE A 73 -6.64 -3.45 16.65
N GLY A 74 -7.29 -3.45 15.48
CA GLY A 74 -8.74 -3.27 15.36
C GLY A 74 -9.20 -1.81 15.44
N ALA A 75 -8.31 -0.85 15.20
CA ALA A 75 -8.67 0.56 15.09
C ALA A 75 -9.66 0.78 13.93
N ASN A 76 -10.59 1.73 14.11
CA ASN A 76 -11.53 2.11 13.05
C ASN A 76 -10.86 2.94 11.96
N TRP A 77 -11.47 2.99 10.78
CA TRP A 77 -10.92 3.67 9.60
C TRP A 77 -10.68 5.17 9.81
N LYS A 78 -11.53 5.86 10.58
CA LYS A 78 -11.37 7.29 10.89
C LYS A 78 -10.11 7.56 11.72
N THR A 79 -9.79 6.68 12.67
CA THR A 79 -8.55 6.77 13.44
C THR A 79 -7.34 6.51 12.55
N LEU A 80 -7.40 5.46 11.72
CA LEU A 80 -6.30 5.11 10.80
C LEU A 80 -6.05 6.23 9.78
N ASP A 81 -7.09 6.82 9.22
CA ASP A 81 -7.01 7.97 8.31
C ASP A 81 -6.31 9.17 8.96
N ARG A 82 -6.76 9.55 10.16
CA ARG A 82 -6.19 10.67 10.91
C ARG A 82 -4.70 10.44 11.22
N VAL A 83 -4.34 9.23 11.62
CA VAL A 83 -2.96 8.84 11.94
C VAL A 83 -2.08 8.84 10.69
N ALA A 84 -2.54 8.22 9.61
CA ALA A 84 -1.83 8.17 8.33
C ALA A 84 -1.60 9.57 7.77
N THR A 85 -2.65 10.40 7.75
CA THR A 85 -2.59 11.80 7.29
C THR A 85 -1.63 12.63 8.12
N HIS A 86 -1.65 12.47 9.46
CA HIS A 86 -0.71 13.20 10.32
C HIS A 86 0.73 12.77 10.04
N LEU A 87 1.01 11.47 10.00
CA LEU A 87 2.35 10.95 9.73
C LEU A 87 2.90 11.46 8.39
N SER A 88 2.11 11.40 7.32
CA SER A 88 2.55 11.78 5.98
C SER A 88 2.71 13.30 5.79
N ASN A 89 1.91 14.11 6.51
CA ASN A 89 1.94 15.57 6.38
C ASN A 89 2.93 16.25 7.32
N GLN A 90 3.10 15.74 8.54
CA GLN A 90 3.98 16.36 9.54
C GLN A 90 5.44 15.95 9.37
N PHE A 91 5.70 14.74 8.87
CA PHE A 91 7.06 14.22 8.76
C PHE A 91 7.51 14.17 7.31
N SER A 92 8.44 15.06 6.95
CA SER A 92 8.94 15.19 5.57
C SER A 92 9.65 13.93 5.07
N PHE A 93 10.13 13.06 5.96
CA PHE A 93 10.75 11.78 5.63
C PHE A 93 9.74 10.65 5.36
N ILE A 94 8.43 10.89 5.50
CA ILE A 94 7.36 9.91 5.23
C ILE A 94 6.58 10.33 3.98
N ASN A 95 6.35 9.39 3.08
CA ASN A 95 5.49 9.57 1.90
C ASN A 95 4.27 8.68 1.92
N ARG A 96 4.39 7.47 2.48
CA ARG A 96 3.30 6.49 2.53
C ARG A 96 3.13 5.93 3.92
N VAL A 97 1.87 5.68 4.27
CA VAL A 97 1.50 4.93 5.46
C VAL A 97 0.59 3.79 5.01
N VAL A 98 0.99 2.56 5.34
CA VAL A 98 0.23 1.36 5.03
C VAL A 98 -0.19 0.66 6.32
N LEU A 99 -1.30 -0.06 6.27
CA LEU A 99 -1.70 -1.03 7.30
C LEU A 99 -1.20 -2.41 6.88
N LEU A 100 -0.73 -3.23 7.83
CA LEU A 100 -0.66 -4.68 7.64
C LEU A 100 -1.89 -5.33 8.28
N PRO A 101 -2.93 -5.68 7.51
CA PRO A 101 -4.19 -6.15 8.07
C PRO A 101 -4.02 -7.45 8.86
N PHE A 102 -4.70 -7.51 10.00
CA PHE A 102 -4.72 -8.65 10.93
C PHE A 102 -3.36 -8.97 11.57
N GLU A 103 -2.39 -8.05 11.54
CA GLU A 103 -1.14 -8.16 12.27
C GLU A 103 -1.10 -7.15 13.42
N THR A 104 -1.10 -7.63 14.66
CA THR A 104 -1.18 -6.76 15.85
C THR A 104 0.18 -6.21 16.28
N ASN A 105 1.28 -6.80 15.83
CA ASN A 105 2.62 -6.38 16.24
C ASN A 105 3.65 -6.44 15.10
N VAL A 106 3.62 -5.43 14.22
CA VAL A 106 4.54 -5.33 13.09
C VAL A 106 6.01 -5.12 13.50
N LYS A 107 6.27 -4.70 14.75
CA LYS A 107 7.65 -4.52 15.26
C LYS A 107 8.38 -5.85 15.43
N LYS A 108 7.64 -6.94 15.67
CA LYS A 108 8.22 -8.30 15.75
C LYS A 108 8.54 -8.89 14.37
N LEU A 109 8.02 -8.30 13.30
CA LEU A 109 8.26 -8.79 11.95
C LEU A 109 9.59 -8.30 11.40
N ASN A 110 10.27 -9.20 10.71
CA ASN A 110 11.53 -8.91 10.04
C ASN A 110 11.29 -8.57 8.57
N PHE A 111 10.90 -7.33 8.30
CA PHE A 111 10.82 -6.81 6.93
C PHE A 111 12.23 -6.64 6.38
N GLN A 112 12.56 -7.38 5.33
CA GLN A 112 13.81 -7.25 4.60
C GLN A 112 13.53 -6.74 3.20
N PHE A 113 14.45 -5.90 2.70
CA PHE A 113 14.53 -5.64 1.26
C PHE A 113 15.06 -6.89 0.56
N THR A 114 14.29 -7.40 -0.38
CA THR A 114 14.56 -8.67 -1.08
C THR A 114 15.08 -8.46 -2.51
N GLY A 115 15.16 -7.20 -2.94
CA GLY A 115 15.45 -6.82 -4.33
C GLY A 115 14.29 -7.16 -5.28
N MET A 116 14.21 -6.44 -6.40
CA MET A 116 13.30 -6.77 -7.49
C MET A 116 13.91 -6.35 -8.80
N GLN A 117 13.85 -7.23 -9.79
CA GLN A 117 14.21 -6.92 -11.17
C GLN A 117 12.93 -6.69 -11.96
N LEU A 118 12.95 -5.74 -12.90
CA LEU A 118 11.82 -5.49 -13.80
C LEU A 118 11.82 -6.54 -14.93
N ASP A 119 11.48 -7.77 -14.57
CA ASP A 119 11.48 -8.93 -15.44
C ASP A 119 10.09 -9.56 -15.63
N LYS A 120 10.03 -10.57 -16.50
CA LYS A 120 8.80 -11.32 -16.77
C LYS A 120 8.25 -11.99 -15.52
N SER A 121 9.10 -12.52 -14.64
CA SER A 121 8.68 -13.23 -13.44
C SER A 121 7.93 -12.31 -12.48
N CYS A 122 8.46 -11.11 -12.23
CA CYS A 122 7.83 -10.11 -11.37
C CYS A 122 6.54 -9.57 -12.01
N SER A 123 6.54 -9.37 -13.34
CA SER A 123 5.34 -8.93 -14.06
C SER A 123 4.24 -9.99 -14.05
N ASP A 124 4.57 -11.27 -14.22
CA ASP A 124 3.60 -12.38 -14.16
C ASP A 124 3.02 -12.51 -12.74
N LEU A 125 3.87 -12.43 -11.71
CA LEU A 125 3.45 -12.43 -10.30
C LEU A 125 2.49 -11.28 -9.99
N LEU A 126 2.79 -10.07 -10.47
CA LEU A 126 1.92 -8.91 -10.27
C LEU A 126 0.61 -9.06 -11.05
N ARG A 127 0.62 -9.59 -12.28
CA ARG A 127 -0.62 -9.86 -13.03
C ARG A 127 -1.53 -10.85 -12.32
N GLU A 128 -0.96 -11.90 -11.75
CA GLU A 128 -1.74 -12.89 -10.98
C GLU A 128 -2.35 -12.26 -9.72
N ALA A 129 -1.58 -11.46 -8.98
CA ALA A 129 -2.06 -10.76 -7.80
C ALA A 129 -3.14 -9.72 -8.13
N ASP A 130 -2.92 -8.91 -9.17
CA ASP A 130 -3.87 -7.89 -9.66
C ASP A 130 -5.19 -8.54 -10.09
N TYR A 131 -5.14 -9.64 -10.85
CA TYR A 131 -6.32 -10.41 -11.23
C TYR A 131 -7.08 -10.99 -10.03
N ALA A 132 -6.37 -11.53 -9.04
CA ALA A 132 -6.98 -12.09 -7.83
C ALA A 132 -7.72 -11.02 -7.01
N VAL A 133 -7.11 -9.84 -6.87
CA VAL A 133 -7.69 -8.68 -6.18
C VAL A 133 -8.90 -8.16 -6.96
N GLU A 134 -8.76 -7.92 -8.26
CA GLU A 134 -9.86 -7.45 -9.12
C GLU A 134 -11.06 -8.39 -9.05
N SER A 135 -10.82 -9.69 -9.15
CA SER A 135 -11.86 -10.71 -9.07
C SER A 135 -12.61 -10.66 -7.72
N ALA A 136 -11.89 -10.45 -6.62
CA ALA A 136 -12.50 -10.33 -5.29
C ALA A 136 -13.37 -9.07 -5.16
N ILE A 137 -12.88 -7.90 -5.60
CA ILE A 137 -13.65 -6.65 -5.53
C ILE A 137 -14.86 -6.66 -6.48
N ARG A 138 -14.78 -7.36 -7.62
CA ARG A 138 -15.91 -7.56 -8.53
C ARG A 138 -16.99 -8.44 -7.91
N ARG A 139 -16.61 -9.58 -7.31
CA ARG A 139 -17.56 -10.44 -6.59
C ARG A 139 -18.24 -9.72 -5.43
N ALA A 140 -17.52 -8.82 -4.77
CA ALA A 140 -18.05 -8.00 -3.69
C ALA A 140 -18.92 -6.81 -4.17
N GLY A 141 -19.05 -6.59 -5.49
CA GLY A 141 -19.80 -5.46 -6.05
C GLY A 141 -19.19 -4.08 -5.71
N LEU A 142 -17.87 -4.04 -5.48
CA LEU A 142 -17.14 -2.81 -5.15
C LEU A 142 -16.34 -2.24 -6.33
N TYR A 143 -16.19 -2.98 -7.42
CA TYR A 143 -15.38 -2.55 -8.57
C TYR A 143 -15.79 -1.15 -9.07
N ASP A 144 -17.09 -0.91 -9.26
CA ASP A 144 -17.59 0.41 -9.74
C ASP A 144 -17.68 1.47 -8.64
N LYS A 145 -17.47 1.09 -7.37
CA LYS A 145 -17.48 2.03 -6.22
C LYS A 145 -16.09 2.56 -5.90
N ILE A 146 -15.05 1.79 -6.22
CA ILE A 146 -13.66 2.20 -6.09
C ILE A 146 -13.29 2.92 -7.38
N TRP A 147 -12.73 4.13 -7.28
CA TRP A 147 -12.35 4.92 -8.46
C TRP A 147 -11.16 4.28 -9.19
N GLN A 148 -10.16 3.83 -8.43
CA GLN A 148 -9.06 3.02 -8.94
C GLN A 148 -8.50 2.12 -7.83
N MET A 149 -8.07 0.91 -8.19
CA MET A 149 -7.46 -0.06 -7.28
C MET A 149 -6.09 -0.54 -7.80
N PRO A 150 -5.01 0.28 -7.76
CA PRO A 150 -3.69 -0.25 -8.06
C PRO A 150 -3.30 -1.36 -7.09
N VAL A 151 -2.76 -2.44 -7.63
CA VAL A 151 -2.01 -3.45 -6.87
C VAL A 151 -0.53 -3.19 -7.16
N VAL A 152 0.26 -3.01 -6.11
CA VAL A 152 1.69 -2.65 -6.22
C VAL A 152 2.53 -3.78 -5.68
N LEU A 153 3.51 -4.27 -6.44
CA LEU A 153 4.49 -5.26 -5.99
C LEU A 153 5.63 -4.55 -5.25
N LEU A 154 5.93 -5.03 -4.05
CA LEU A 154 7.00 -4.56 -3.18
C LEU A 154 8.12 -5.60 -3.06
N PRO A 155 9.39 -5.15 -3.00
CA PRO A 155 10.55 -5.99 -2.73
C PRO A 155 10.69 -6.25 -1.22
N ILE A 156 9.58 -6.51 -0.53
CA ILE A 156 9.54 -6.73 0.92
C ILE A 156 9.15 -8.19 1.20
N GLY A 157 9.92 -8.86 2.06
CA GLY A 157 9.65 -10.21 2.54
C GLY A 157 10.48 -10.54 3.78
N GLU A 158 10.49 -11.81 4.19
CA GLU A 158 11.42 -12.35 5.20
C GLU A 158 12.60 -13.10 4.55
N ARG A 159 12.43 -13.52 3.29
CA ARG A 159 13.40 -14.28 2.51
C ARG A 159 13.61 -13.65 1.13
N LYS A 160 14.80 -13.84 0.55
CA LYS A 160 15.21 -13.25 -0.74
C LYS A 160 14.21 -13.44 -1.91
N ASN A 161 13.53 -14.58 -1.97
CA ASN A 161 12.59 -14.89 -3.06
C ASN A 161 11.16 -14.41 -2.79
N GLU A 162 10.90 -13.85 -1.62
CA GLU A 162 9.59 -13.32 -1.27
C GLU A 162 9.44 -11.88 -1.77
N LYS A 163 8.20 -11.52 -2.03
CA LYS A 163 7.71 -10.18 -2.37
C LYS A 163 6.46 -9.93 -1.55
N SER A 164 5.93 -8.72 -1.60
CA SER A 164 4.66 -8.38 -0.96
C SER A 164 3.84 -7.51 -1.90
N ILE A 165 2.55 -7.39 -1.64
CA ILE A 165 1.70 -6.44 -2.39
C ILE A 165 1.14 -5.34 -1.50
N VAL A 166 0.87 -4.19 -2.10
CA VAL A 166 0.05 -3.12 -1.51
C VAL A 166 -1.23 -3.02 -2.32
N LEU A 167 -2.35 -3.05 -1.60
CA LEU A 167 -3.67 -2.70 -2.11
C LEU A 167 -3.84 -1.19 -1.99
N ARG A 168 -4.13 -0.51 -3.11
CA ARG A 168 -4.28 0.94 -3.15
C ARG A 168 -5.70 1.38 -3.57
N PRO A 169 -6.75 1.06 -2.79
CA PRO A 169 -8.09 1.49 -3.13
C PRO A 169 -8.17 3.02 -2.96
N VAL A 170 -8.56 3.73 -4.01
CA VAL A 170 -8.78 5.18 -3.95
C VAL A 170 -10.19 5.56 -4.36
N GLU A 171 -10.72 6.58 -3.71
CA GLU A 171 -11.91 7.31 -4.14
C GLU A 171 -11.52 8.74 -4.49
N SER A 172 -12.08 9.27 -5.57
CA SER A 172 -11.83 10.63 -6.04
C SER A 172 -13.05 11.17 -6.76
N GLN A 173 -13.28 12.48 -6.63
CA GLN A 173 -14.28 13.20 -7.42
C GLN A 173 -13.66 13.87 -8.66
N GLU A 174 -12.40 14.32 -8.59
CA GLU A 174 -11.80 15.21 -9.62
C GLU A 174 -10.31 14.89 -9.96
N ALA A 175 -9.82 13.68 -9.64
CA ALA A 175 -8.45 13.19 -9.87
C ALA A 175 -7.29 13.99 -9.23
N MET A 176 -7.48 15.26 -8.86
CA MET A 176 -6.50 16.12 -8.21
C MET A 176 -6.28 15.72 -6.74
N THR A 177 -7.35 15.40 -6.03
CA THR A 177 -7.33 14.84 -4.68
C THR A 177 -7.93 13.44 -4.69
N ALA A 178 -7.44 12.58 -3.82
CA ALA A 178 -7.99 11.23 -3.67
C ALA A 178 -7.82 10.77 -2.22
N ASN A 179 -8.88 10.22 -1.64
CA ASN A 179 -8.81 9.57 -0.35
C ASN A 179 -8.55 8.08 -0.54
N PHE A 180 -7.93 7.42 0.43
CA PHE A 180 -7.99 5.96 0.43
C PHE A 180 -9.44 5.52 0.65
N PHE A 181 -9.86 4.47 -0.04
CA PHE A 181 -11.19 3.91 0.13
C PHE A 181 -11.16 2.84 1.25
N PRO A 182 -11.92 3.01 2.35
CA PRO A 182 -11.94 2.07 3.45
C PRO A 182 -12.66 0.78 3.03
N MET A 183 -11.95 -0.34 3.07
CA MET A 183 -12.51 -1.63 2.71
C MET A 183 -13.11 -2.36 3.92
N GLU A 184 -14.18 -3.11 3.68
CA GLU A 184 -14.73 -4.02 4.69
C GLU A 184 -13.68 -5.03 5.14
N ARG A 185 -13.61 -5.28 6.46
CA ARG A 185 -12.61 -6.18 7.06
C ARG A 185 -12.75 -7.61 6.53
N SER A 186 -13.97 -8.06 6.27
CA SER A 186 -14.25 -9.37 5.68
C SER A 186 -13.68 -9.50 4.26
N LEU A 187 -13.81 -8.46 3.43
CA LEU A 187 -13.24 -8.44 2.08
C LEU A 187 -11.70 -8.40 2.12
N LEU A 188 -11.10 -7.62 3.02
CA LEU A 188 -9.66 -7.63 3.22
C LEU A 188 -9.14 -9.03 3.60
N GLN A 189 -9.89 -9.77 4.42
CA GLN A 189 -9.56 -11.14 4.77
C GLN A 189 -9.68 -12.09 3.57
N GLU A 190 -10.73 -11.94 2.74
CA GLU A 190 -10.87 -12.69 1.49
C GLU A 190 -9.68 -12.44 0.56
N ILE A 191 -9.36 -11.17 0.30
CA ILE A 191 -8.23 -10.77 -0.56
C ILE A 191 -6.92 -11.37 -0.03
N LYS A 192 -6.65 -11.23 1.28
CA LYS A 192 -5.47 -11.84 1.91
C LYS A 192 -5.44 -13.35 1.71
N ASN A 193 -6.56 -14.05 1.86
CA ASN A 193 -6.65 -15.50 1.71
C ASN A 193 -6.41 -15.97 0.26
N VAL A 194 -6.86 -15.21 -0.75
CA VAL A 194 -6.64 -15.59 -2.15
C VAL A 194 -5.23 -15.24 -2.61
N VAL A 195 -4.72 -14.06 -2.24
CA VAL A 195 -3.38 -13.60 -2.62
C VAL A 195 -2.28 -14.41 -1.92
N SER A 196 -2.45 -14.79 -0.66
CA SER A 196 -1.45 -15.60 0.06
C SER A 196 -1.25 -17.01 -0.51
N LYS A 197 -2.13 -17.48 -1.41
CA LYS A 197 -1.94 -18.73 -2.16
C LYS A 197 -1.01 -18.56 -3.36
N ILE A 198 -0.77 -17.33 -3.80
CA ILE A 198 0.15 -17.00 -4.89
C ILE A 198 1.58 -17.16 -4.36
N GLY A 199 2.31 -18.12 -4.94
CA GLY A 199 3.68 -18.39 -4.54
C GLY A 199 4.57 -17.15 -4.66
N GLY A 200 5.28 -16.82 -3.58
CA GLY A 200 6.19 -15.67 -3.53
C GLY A 200 5.59 -14.41 -2.90
N ILE A 201 4.29 -14.32 -2.65
CA ILE A 201 3.71 -13.20 -1.89
C ILE A 201 3.69 -13.50 -0.39
N ARG A 202 4.39 -12.69 0.41
CA ARG A 202 4.51 -12.81 1.86
C ARG A 202 3.49 -11.96 2.60
N TYR A 203 3.41 -10.67 2.29
CA TYR A 203 2.50 -9.73 2.95
C TYR A 203 1.54 -9.08 1.97
N VAL A 204 0.36 -8.71 2.47
CA VAL A 204 -0.65 -7.93 1.78
C VAL A 204 -0.91 -6.69 2.62
N PHE A 205 -0.43 -5.54 2.16
CA PHE A 205 -0.60 -4.25 2.82
C PHE A 205 -1.82 -3.51 2.26
N LEU A 206 -2.37 -2.56 3.02
CA LEU A 206 -3.39 -1.63 2.57
C LEU A 206 -2.86 -0.20 2.67
N ASP A 207 -2.81 0.55 1.57
CA ASP A 207 -2.39 1.96 1.60
C ASP A 207 -3.47 2.86 2.20
N LEU A 208 -3.10 3.59 3.25
CA LEU A 208 -3.96 4.53 3.98
C LEU A 208 -3.68 5.99 3.59
N THR A 209 -2.79 6.23 2.63
CA THR A 209 -2.31 7.57 2.31
C THR A 209 -3.28 8.30 1.40
N ASN A 210 -3.66 9.53 1.74
CA ASN A 210 -4.44 10.40 0.86
C ASN A 210 -3.52 11.14 -0.14
N LYS A 211 -4.09 11.61 -1.25
CA LYS A 211 -3.43 12.49 -2.22
C LYS A 211 -3.95 13.92 -2.03
N PRO A 212 -3.09 14.90 -1.69
CA PRO A 212 -1.68 14.78 -1.26
C PRO A 212 -1.51 14.23 0.17
N PRO A 213 -0.31 13.76 0.58
CA PRO A 213 0.98 13.84 -0.11
C PRO A 213 1.32 12.61 -0.95
N GLY A 214 0.48 11.56 -0.92
CA GLY A 214 0.65 10.41 -1.79
C GLY A 214 0.26 10.71 -3.24
N THR A 215 0.55 9.76 -4.11
CA THR A 215 0.02 9.67 -5.49
C THR A 215 -0.94 8.48 -5.60
N ILE A 216 -1.60 8.33 -6.75
CA ILE A 216 -2.43 7.14 -6.99
C ILE A 216 -1.53 5.92 -7.20
N GLU A 217 -0.64 5.96 -8.20
CA GLU A 217 0.41 4.95 -8.39
C GLU A 217 1.53 5.13 -7.37
N TRP A 218 2.35 4.09 -7.18
CA TRP A 218 3.48 4.09 -6.24
C TRP A 218 4.85 4.34 -6.89
N GLU A 219 4.94 4.18 -8.23
CA GLU A 219 6.09 4.40 -9.14
C GLU A 219 7.45 3.90 -8.66
#